data_AF-A0A7L3GRE0-F1
#
_entry.id   AF-A0A7L3GRE0-F1
#
_cell.length_a   1.000
_cell.length_b   1.000
_cell.length_c   1.000
_cell.angle_alpha   90.00
_cell.angle_beta   90.00
_cell.angle_gamma   90.00
#
_symmetry.space_group_name_H-M   'P 1'
#
loop_
_entity.id
_entity.type
_entity.pdbx_description
1 polymer ?
#
loop_
_entity_poly.entity_id
_entity_poly.type
_entity_poly.pdbx_seq_one_letter_code
_entity_poly.pdbx_strand_id
1 'polypeptide(L)'
;QVGAHFLEAVVKKFDELCKSDAEGKECENLLALIAHLYNFHVVHSLLIFDILKKLVSAFTEKEIELILFLLKNVGFSLRKDDALALKELITEAQRKANTAEKKLQDQTRVRFMLETMLALRNNDMRKIPGYDPEPVEKLRKLQRTLVHSSGSGKETQLRVSLESLLSADQVGRWWIIGSSWSGAPMINDANSKTQQKLHVGKVNSKIMELARKQRMNTDIRRSIFCVLMTSEDFLDAFEKLLK
;
A
#
# COMPACT_ATOMS: atom_id res chain seq x y z
N GLN A 1 -2.94 -5.58 12.78
CA GLN A 1 -1.91 -4.85 13.56
C GLN A 1 -0.53 -5.46 13.36
N VAL A 2 -0.30 -6.73 13.71
CA VAL A 2 1.02 -7.40 13.53
C VAL A 2 1.54 -7.32 12.09
N GLY A 3 0.73 -7.68 11.09
CA GLY A 3 1.15 -7.62 9.68
C GLY A 3 1.48 -6.20 9.18
N ALA A 4 0.80 -5.18 9.71
CA ALA A 4 1.07 -3.79 9.33
C ALA A 4 2.38 -3.26 9.96
N HIS A 5 2.63 -3.60 11.23
CA HIS A 5 3.91 -3.30 11.90
C HIS A 5 5.08 -4.02 11.23
N PHE A 6 4.90 -5.30 10.87
CA PHE A 6 5.90 -6.05 10.11
C PHE A 6 6.21 -5.39 8.76
N LEU A 7 5.18 -4.98 8.02
CA LEU A 7 5.35 -4.28 6.75
C LEU A 7 6.08 -2.94 6.91
N GLU A 8 5.74 -2.15 7.94
CA GLU A 8 6.45 -0.90 8.29
C GLU A 8 7.94 -1.16 8.50
N ALA A 9 8.28 -2.13 9.34
CA ALA A 9 9.68 -2.45 9.67
C ALA A 9 10.47 -2.92 8.43
N VAL A 10 9.88 -3.79 7.61
CA VAL A 10 10.51 -4.29 6.37
C VAL A 10 10.76 -3.15 5.38
N VAL A 11 9.77 -2.27 5.19
CA VAL A 11 9.87 -1.16 4.23
C VAL A 11 10.85 -0.09 4.70
N LYS A 12 10.89 0.23 6.00
CA LYS A 12 11.89 1.14 6.57
C LYS A 12 13.31 0.60 6.43
N LYS A 13 13.52 -0.68 6.79
CA LYS A 13 14.83 -1.32 6.63
C LYS A 13 15.26 -1.39 5.16
N PHE A 14 14.33 -1.65 4.24
CA PHE A 14 14.60 -1.60 2.81
C PHE A 14 15.03 -0.19 2.37
N ASP A 15 14.35 0.86 2.80
CA ASP A 15 14.70 2.24 2.46
C ASP A 15 16.08 2.65 2.98
N GLU A 16 16.42 2.26 4.21
CA GLU A 16 17.74 2.50 4.81
C GLU A 16 18.86 1.82 4.02
N LEU A 17 18.66 0.55 3.63
CA LEU A 17 19.64 -0.21 2.85
C LEU A 17 19.72 0.22 1.38
N CYS A 18 18.64 0.77 0.83
CA CYS A 18 18.69 1.41 -0.49
C CYS A 18 19.63 2.61 -0.49
N LYS A 19 19.59 3.45 0.55
CA LYS A 19 20.44 4.64 0.69
C LYS A 19 21.88 4.32 1.08
N SER A 20 22.11 3.16 1.65
CA SER A 20 23.43 2.67 2.03
C SER A 20 24.15 2.01 0.85
N ASP A 21 25.46 2.21 0.74
CA ASP A 21 26.34 1.43 -0.17
C ASP A 21 26.76 0.08 0.45
N ALA A 22 26.01 -0.42 1.43
CA ALA A 22 26.28 -1.72 2.03
C ALA A 22 26.29 -2.83 0.97
N GLU A 23 27.44 -3.48 0.84
CA GLU A 23 27.62 -4.64 -0.02
C GLU A 23 26.87 -5.83 0.59
N GLY A 24 25.85 -6.33 -0.13
CA GLY A 24 25.12 -7.51 0.30
C GLY A 24 23.76 -7.67 -0.37
N LYS A 25 23.18 -8.86 -0.22
CA LYS A 25 21.86 -9.20 -0.79
C LYS A 25 20.69 -8.85 0.12
N GLU A 26 20.92 -8.15 1.23
CA GLU A 26 19.87 -7.82 2.18
C GLU A 26 18.77 -6.97 1.55
N CYS A 27 19.15 -5.99 0.72
CA CYS A 27 18.20 -5.14 0.01
C CYS A 27 17.32 -5.95 -0.95
N GLU A 28 17.93 -6.83 -1.75
CA GLU A 28 17.21 -7.75 -2.65
C GLU A 28 16.28 -8.69 -1.88
N ASN A 29 16.72 -9.23 -0.74
CA ASN A 29 15.93 -10.13 0.09
C ASN A 29 14.70 -9.43 0.69
N LEU A 30 14.84 -8.20 1.16
CA LEU A 30 13.70 -7.41 1.65
C LEU A 30 12.74 -7.07 0.51
N LEU A 31 13.26 -6.73 -0.67
CA LEU A 31 12.43 -6.50 -1.85
C LEU A 31 11.69 -7.77 -2.29
N ALA A 32 12.34 -8.93 -2.22
CA ALA A 32 11.73 -10.23 -2.48
C ALA A 32 10.59 -10.53 -1.49
N LEU A 33 10.81 -10.23 -0.20
CA LEU A 33 9.80 -10.39 0.83
C LEU A 33 8.58 -9.50 0.54
N ILE A 34 8.78 -8.22 0.20
CA ILE A 34 7.69 -7.31 -0.19
C ILE A 34 6.96 -7.84 -1.44
N ALA A 35 7.70 -8.30 -2.44
CA ALA A 35 7.14 -8.90 -3.66
C ALA A 35 6.26 -10.12 -3.35
N HIS A 36 6.68 -10.98 -2.42
CA HIS A 36 5.89 -12.13 -1.99
C HIS A 36 4.66 -11.72 -1.18
N LEU A 37 4.73 -10.71 -0.31
CA LEU A 37 3.56 -10.17 0.39
C LEU A 37 2.49 -9.69 -0.60
N TYR A 38 2.89 -9.05 -1.71
CA TYR A 38 1.97 -8.70 -2.79
C TYR A 38 1.44 -9.94 -3.52
N ASN A 39 2.31 -10.88 -3.91
CA ASN A 39 1.91 -12.11 -4.60
C ASN A 39 0.91 -12.96 -3.80
N PHE A 40 0.98 -12.95 -2.46
CA PHE A 40 0.03 -13.62 -1.57
C PHE A 40 -1.15 -12.76 -1.12
N HIS A 41 -1.33 -11.58 -1.72
CA HIS A 41 -2.46 -10.68 -1.47
C HIS A 41 -2.54 -10.17 -0.02
N VAL A 42 -1.38 -9.99 0.61
CA VAL A 42 -1.27 -9.29 1.90
C VAL A 42 -1.23 -7.78 1.68
N VAL A 43 -0.58 -7.33 0.61
CA VAL A 43 -0.39 -5.91 0.29
C VAL A 43 -0.96 -5.60 -1.09
N HIS A 44 -1.50 -4.39 -1.25
CA HIS A 44 -2.04 -3.89 -2.51
C HIS A 44 -0.93 -3.49 -3.50
N SER A 45 -1.20 -3.56 -4.82
CA SER A 45 -0.26 -3.19 -5.90
C SER A 45 0.29 -1.76 -5.79
N LEU A 46 -0.46 -0.87 -5.15
CA LEU A 46 -0.09 0.52 -4.88
C LEU A 46 1.31 0.65 -4.26
N LEU A 47 1.64 -0.15 -3.23
CA LEU A 47 2.96 -0.07 -2.60
C LEU A 47 4.07 -0.45 -3.58
N ILE A 48 3.83 -1.46 -4.42
CA ILE A 48 4.81 -1.94 -5.40
C ILE A 48 5.06 -0.88 -6.47
N PHE A 49 4.01 -0.20 -6.95
CA PHE A 49 4.17 0.91 -7.88
C PHE A 49 4.92 2.09 -7.25
N ASP A 50 4.65 2.44 -5.99
CA ASP A 50 5.38 3.50 -5.29
C ASP A 50 6.88 3.18 -5.17
N ILE A 51 7.22 1.92 -4.83
CA ILE A 51 8.61 1.46 -4.80
C ILE A 51 9.25 1.56 -6.19
N LEU A 52 8.59 1.05 -7.23
CA LEU A 52 9.09 1.12 -8.61
C LEU A 52 9.29 2.57 -9.07
N LYS A 53 8.36 3.47 -8.77
CA LYS A 53 8.47 4.91 -9.08
C LYS A 53 9.68 5.54 -8.39
N LYS A 54 9.93 5.19 -7.12
CA LYS A 54 11.10 5.66 -6.38
C LYS A 54 12.41 5.16 -6.99
N LEU A 55 12.50 3.88 -7.33
CA LEU A 55 13.67 3.29 -7.97
C LEU A 55 13.93 3.93 -9.35
N VAL A 56 12.89 4.10 -10.17
CA VAL A 56 12.98 4.78 -11.48
C VAL A 56 13.40 6.25 -11.33
N SER A 57 13.00 6.90 -10.25
CA SER A 57 13.37 8.30 -10.01
C SER A 57 14.87 8.46 -9.73
N ALA A 58 15.47 7.53 -8.96
CA ALA A 58 16.89 7.51 -8.63
C ALA A 58 17.77 7.05 -9.81
N PHE A 59 17.35 6.01 -10.53
CA PHE A 59 17.92 5.57 -11.80
C PHE A 59 19.45 5.32 -11.78
N THR A 60 19.99 4.69 -10.72
CA THR A 60 21.38 4.20 -10.71
C THR A 60 21.46 2.73 -11.12
N GLU A 61 22.67 2.18 -11.31
CA GLU A 61 22.88 0.76 -11.65
C GLU A 61 22.20 -0.17 -10.63
N LYS A 62 22.32 0.14 -9.34
CA LYS A 62 21.71 -0.62 -8.25
C LYS A 62 20.19 -0.62 -8.36
N GLU A 63 19.56 0.53 -8.58
CA GLU A 63 18.11 0.61 -8.73
C GLU A 63 17.60 -0.07 -10.00
N ILE A 64 18.34 -0.03 -11.10
CA ILE A 64 17.99 -0.75 -12.34
C ILE A 64 17.94 -2.26 -12.10
N GLU A 65 18.92 -2.80 -11.36
CA GLU A 65 18.92 -4.22 -10.96
C GLU A 65 17.72 -4.56 -10.05
N LEU A 66 17.41 -3.71 -9.07
CA LEU A 66 16.25 -3.90 -8.20
C LEU A 66 14.91 -3.82 -8.96
N ILE A 67 14.79 -2.93 -9.95
CA ILE A 67 13.61 -2.82 -10.81
C ILE A 67 13.43 -4.11 -11.61
N LEU A 68 14.49 -4.58 -12.27
CA LEU A 68 14.47 -5.84 -13.03
C LEU A 68 14.08 -7.02 -12.14
N PHE A 69 14.70 -7.11 -10.97
CA PHE A 69 14.41 -8.15 -9.98
C PHE A 69 12.93 -8.12 -9.56
N LEU A 70 12.39 -6.96 -9.21
CA LEU A 70 11.01 -6.82 -8.80
C LEU A 70 10.05 -7.16 -9.95
N LEU A 71 10.23 -6.55 -11.12
CA LEU A 71 9.38 -6.79 -12.30
C LEU A 71 9.35 -8.26 -12.72
N LYS A 72 10.46 -8.99 -12.58
CA LYS A 72 10.50 -10.43 -12.82
C LYS A 72 9.61 -11.21 -11.84
N ASN A 73 9.54 -10.79 -10.58
CA ASN A 73 8.76 -11.48 -9.55
C ASN A 73 7.27 -11.11 -9.53
N VAL A 74 6.90 -9.88 -9.91
CA VAL A 74 5.54 -9.35 -9.73
C VAL A 74 4.94 -8.68 -10.96
N GLY A 75 5.70 -8.48 -12.04
CA GLY A 75 5.30 -7.64 -13.18
C GLY A 75 4.00 -8.08 -13.87
N PHE A 76 3.76 -9.38 -14.02
CA PHE A 76 2.52 -9.88 -14.62
C PHE A 76 1.30 -9.67 -13.73
N SER A 77 1.47 -9.90 -12.43
CA SER A 77 0.43 -9.60 -11.44
C SER A 77 0.09 -8.10 -11.47
N LEU A 78 1.12 -7.23 -11.52
CA LEU A 78 0.92 -5.78 -11.61
C LEU A 78 0.16 -5.36 -12.86
N ARG A 79 0.50 -5.93 -14.03
CA ARG A 79 -0.23 -5.64 -15.26
C ARG A 79 -1.70 -6.04 -15.17
N LYS A 80 -1.98 -7.19 -14.54
CA LYS A 80 -3.35 -7.67 -14.37
C LYS A 80 -4.15 -6.77 -13.43
N ASP A 81 -3.51 -6.26 -12.39
CA ASP A 81 -4.15 -5.42 -11.39
C ASP A 81 -4.31 -3.96 -11.86
N ASP A 82 -3.30 -3.39 -12.53
CA ASP A 82 -3.32 -2.02 -13.04
C ASP A 82 -2.39 -1.85 -14.27
N ALA A 83 -2.95 -2.07 -15.46
CA ALA A 83 -2.23 -1.89 -16.71
C ALA A 83 -1.91 -0.42 -17.03
N LEU A 84 -2.69 0.53 -16.51
CA LEU A 84 -2.49 1.97 -16.75
C LEU A 84 -1.31 2.49 -15.95
N ALA A 85 -1.24 2.18 -14.65
CA ALA A 85 -0.10 2.54 -13.80
C ALA A 85 1.20 1.91 -14.32
N LEU A 86 1.15 0.68 -14.86
CA LEU A 86 2.31 0.07 -15.51
C LEU A 86 2.72 0.84 -16.76
N LYS A 87 1.79 1.27 -17.60
CA LYS A 87 2.10 2.08 -18.78
C LYS A 87 2.77 3.40 -18.40
N GLU A 88 2.25 4.08 -17.38
CA GLU A 88 2.84 5.34 -16.87
C GLU A 88 4.26 5.13 -16.35
N LEU A 89 4.49 4.07 -15.56
CA LEU A 89 5.82 3.71 -15.07
C LEU A 89 6.81 3.49 -16.22
N ILE A 90 6.38 2.81 -17.29
CA ILE A 90 7.22 2.56 -18.47
C ILE A 90 7.57 3.88 -19.17
N THR A 91 6.60 4.77 -19.35
CA THR A 91 6.86 6.09 -19.94
C THR A 91 7.83 6.90 -19.10
N GLU A 92 7.70 6.87 -17.77
CA GLU A 92 8.63 7.55 -16.87
C GLU A 92 10.05 6.95 -16.93
N ALA A 93 10.16 5.62 -16.95
CA ALA A 93 11.44 4.93 -17.09
C ALA A 93 12.12 5.25 -18.43
N GLN A 94 11.37 5.31 -19.53
CA GLN A 94 11.89 5.71 -20.83
C GLN A 94 12.38 7.16 -20.83
N ARG A 95 11.63 8.07 -20.21
CA ARG A 95 12.03 9.48 -20.08
C ARG A 95 13.34 9.61 -19.28
N LYS A 96 13.46 8.88 -18.17
CA LYS A 96 14.68 8.83 -17.36
C LYS A 96 15.86 8.24 -18.14
N ALA A 97 15.65 7.14 -18.86
CA ALA A 97 16.69 6.52 -19.70
C ALA A 97 17.21 7.46 -20.80
N ASN A 98 16.35 8.29 -21.38
CA ASN A 98 16.72 9.25 -22.43
C ASN A 98 17.45 10.49 -21.91
N THR A 99 17.27 10.82 -20.62
CA THR A 99 17.90 11.98 -19.97
C THR A 99 19.16 11.61 -19.18
N ALA A 100 19.37 10.32 -18.92
CA ALA A 100 20.56 9.81 -18.28
C ALA A 100 21.84 10.04 -19.11
N GLU A 101 22.99 10.01 -18.45
CA GLU A 101 24.28 10.10 -19.11
C GLU A 101 24.45 9.00 -20.17
N LYS A 102 25.11 9.32 -21.30
CA LYS A 102 25.32 8.37 -22.41
C LYS A 102 25.93 7.05 -21.95
N LYS A 103 26.85 7.10 -20.97
CA LYS A 103 27.49 5.90 -20.41
C LYS A 103 26.48 4.94 -19.76
N LEU A 104 25.48 5.47 -19.05
CA LEU A 104 24.42 4.68 -18.42
C LEU A 104 23.40 4.22 -19.46
N GLN A 105 23.07 5.08 -20.43
CA GLN A 105 22.16 4.77 -21.53
C GLN A 105 22.65 3.60 -22.40
N ASP A 106 23.96 3.50 -22.61
CA ASP A 106 24.57 2.42 -23.40
C ASP A 106 24.71 1.10 -22.65
N GLN A 107 24.39 1.06 -21.35
CA GLN A 107 24.44 -0.17 -20.59
C GLN A 107 23.38 -1.16 -21.07
N THR A 108 23.83 -2.39 -21.32
CA THR A 108 22.97 -3.53 -21.66
C THR A 108 21.86 -3.74 -20.63
N ARG A 109 22.13 -3.45 -19.35
CA ARG A 109 21.16 -3.53 -18.25
C ARG A 109 19.96 -2.59 -18.42
N VAL A 110 20.17 -1.34 -18.83
CA VAL A 110 19.08 -0.37 -19.06
C VAL A 110 18.21 -0.83 -20.23
N ARG A 111 18.82 -1.25 -21.34
CA ARG A 111 18.10 -1.80 -22.50
C ARG A 111 17.27 -3.00 -22.10
N PHE A 112 17.87 -3.94 -21.35
CA PHE A 112 17.21 -5.13 -20.86
C PHE A 112 16.03 -4.82 -19.91
N MET A 113 16.16 -3.82 -19.04
CA MET A 113 15.07 -3.32 -18.19
C MET A 113 13.90 -2.81 -19.02
N LEU A 114 14.17 -1.96 -20.02
CA LEU A 114 13.14 -1.40 -20.89
C LEU A 114 12.48 -2.49 -21.75
N GLU A 115 13.25 -3.47 -22.25
CA GLU A 115 12.71 -4.63 -22.96
C GLU A 115 11.79 -5.47 -22.08
N THR A 116 12.20 -5.74 -20.83
CA THR A 116 11.38 -6.47 -19.85
C THR A 116 10.08 -5.72 -19.55
N MET A 117 10.16 -4.41 -19.36
CA MET A 117 9.00 -3.53 -19.18
C MET A 117 8.03 -3.58 -20.37
N LEU A 118 8.55 -3.54 -21.60
CA LEU A 118 7.74 -3.63 -22.82
C LEU A 118 7.15 -5.03 -23.02
N ALA A 119 7.90 -6.08 -22.70
CA ALA A 119 7.41 -7.45 -22.71
C ALA A 119 6.23 -7.62 -21.75
N LEU A 120 6.34 -7.06 -20.52
CA LEU A 120 5.24 -7.02 -19.56
C LEU A 120 4.03 -6.31 -20.16
N ARG A 121 4.18 -5.07 -20.66
CA ARG A 121 3.08 -4.31 -21.30
C ARG A 121 2.36 -5.14 -22.37
N ASN A 122 3.11 -5.88 -23.18
CA ASN A 122 2.60 -6.69 -24.28
C ASN A 122 2.13 -8.11 -23.87
N ASN A 123 2.12 -8.45 -22.57
CA ASN A 123 1.79 -9.80 -22.08
C ASN A 123 2.73 -10.92 -22.56
N ASP A 124 3.96 -10.60 -22.95
CA ASP A 124 4.88 -11.57 -23.55
C ASP A 124 5.79 -12.22 -22.49
N MET A 125 5.26 -13.25 -21.80
CA MET A 125 5.94 -13.98 -20.72
C MET A 125 7.24 -14.66 -21.16
N ARG A 126 7.34 -15.03 -22.44
CA ARG A 126 8.50 -15.76 -22.98
C ARG A 126 9.73 -14.89 -23.08
N LYS A 127 9.55 -13.56 -23.13
CA LYS A 127 10.64 -12.59 -23.24
C LYS A 127 11.23 -12.17 -21.90
N ILE A 128 10.75 -12.69 -20.78
CA ILE A 128 11.31 -12.39 -19.45
C ILE A 128 12.22 -13.54 -19.02
N PRO A 129 13.56 -13.37 -19.04
CA PRO A 129 14.49 -14.45 -18.73
C PRO A 129 14.37 -15.00 -17.31
N GLY A 130 14.26 -16.33 -17.22
CA GLY A 130 14.14 -17.06 -15.98
C GLY A 130 12.85 -16.74 -15.19
N TYR A 131 11.82 -16.23 -15.87
CA TYR A 131 10.49 -16.11 -15.30
C TYR A 131 9.85 -17.50 -15.19
N ASP A 132 9.57 -17.93 -13.96
CA ASP A 132 8.84 -19.16 -13.67
C ASP A 132 7.71 -18.86 -12.67
N PRO A 133 6.44 -18.87 -13.11
CA PRO A 133 5.30 -18.62 -12.22
C PRO A 133 4.95 -19.83 -11.34
N GLU A 134 5.41 -21.03 -11.69
CA GLU A 134 4.92 -22.28 -11.11
C GLU A 134 5.09 -22.38 -9.57
N PRO A 135 6.24 -22.00 -8.97
CA PRO A 135 6.42 -22.09 -7.52
C PRO A 135 5.45 -21.20 -6.75
N VAL A 136 5.30 -19.94 -7.19
CA VAL A 136 4.42 -18.96 -6.55
C VAL A 136 2.95 -19.38 -6.72
N GLU A 137 2.57 -19.88 -7.89
CA GLU A 137 1.21 -20.36 -8.14
C GLU A 137 0.85 -21.59 -7.30
N LYS A 138 1.77 -22.54 -7.14
CA LYS A 138 1.58 -23.70 -6.25
C LYS A 138 1.35 -23.26 -4.82
N LEU A 139 2.21 -22.40 -4.29
CA LEU A 139 2.07 -21.87 -2.93
C LEU A 139 0.77 -21.06 -2.77
N ARG A 140 0.40 -20.26 -3.78
CA ARG A 140 -0.86 -19.49 -3.77
C ARG A 140 -2.08 -20.40 -3.76
N LYS A 141 -2.05 -21.53 -4.49
CA LYS A 141 -3.13 -22.54 -4.46
C LYS A 141 -3.26 -23.18 -3.07
N LEU A 142 -2.14 -23.53 -2.42
CA LEU A 142 -2.12 -24.06 -1.06
C LEU A 142 -2.61 -23.03 -0.03
N GLN A 143 -2.14 -21.78 -0.13
CA GLN A 143 -2.61 -20.70 0.73
C GLN A 143 -4.11 -20.49 0.60
N ARG A 144 -4.65 -20.54 -0.63
CA ARG A 144 -6.10 -20.47 -0.85
C ARG A 144 -6.81 -21.60 -0.10
N THR A 145 -6.42 -22.86 -0.24
CA THR A 145 -7.12 -23.97 0.43
C THR A 145 -7.14 -23.83 1.96
N LEU A 146 -6.09 -23.26 2.56
CA LEU A 146 -6.03 -22.99 4.00
C LEU A 146 -6.92 -21.82 4.44
N VAL A 147 -7.10 -20.81 3.57
CA VAL A 147 -7.82 -19.57 3.88
C VAL A 147 -9.31 -19.64 3.50
N HIS A 148 -9.75 -20.64 2.73
CA HIS A 148 -11.14 -20.82 2.27
C HIS A 148 -12.20 -20.93 3.40
N SER A 149 -11.80 -21.13 4.66
CA SER A 149 -12.74 -21.08 5.80
C SER A 149 -13.05 -19.67 6.31
N SER A 150 -12.26 -18.67 5.90
CA SER A 150 -12.49 -17.27 6.21
C SER A 150 -13.17 -16.61 5.01
N GLY A 151 -14.46 -16.25 5.14
CA GLY A 151 -15.26 -15.58 4.11
C GLY A 151 -14.80 -14.16 3.74
N SER A 152 -13.50 -13.91 3.73
CA SER A 152 -12.88 -12.62 3.50
C SER A 152 -12.43 -12.52 2.04
N GLY A 153 -13.14 -11.70 1.25
CA GLY A 153 -12.80 -11.42 -0.14
C GLY A 153 -11.51 -10.59 -0.30
N LYS A 154 -11.34 -10.00 -1.49
CA LYS A 154 -10.19 -9.14 -1.85
C LYS A 154 -9.97 -7.91 -0.93
N GLU A 155 -10.91 -7.61 -0.02
CA GLU A 155 -10.86 -6.49 0.93
C GLU A 155 -9.84 -6.63 2.07
N THR A 156 -9.07 -7.73 2.11
CA THR A 156 -8.07 -7.97 3.17
C THR A 156 -6.68 -7.37 2.88
N GLN A 157 -6.44 -6.86 1.67
CA GLN A 157 -5.14 -6.30 1.31
C GLN A 157 -4.87 -5.00 2.08
N LEU A 158 -3.67 -4.90 2.65
CA LEU A 158 -3.15 -3.67 3.23
C LEU A 158 -2.90 -2.67 2.08
N ARG A 159 -3.73 -1.63 1.99
CA ARG A 159 -3.59 -0.56 1.01
C ARG A 159 -2.99 0.67 1.68
N VAL A 160 -1.67 0.83 1.55
CA VAL A 160 -0.90 1.93 2.14
C VAL A 160 0.19 2.38 1.16
N SER A 161 0.44 3.70 1.07
CA SER A 161 1.51 4.25 0.24
C SER A 161 2.88 4.09 0.87
N LEU A 162 3.91 4.05 0.04
CA LEU A 162 5.30 4.01 0.51
C LEU A 162 5.60 5.19 1.45
N GLU A 163 5.17 6.39 1.06
CA GLU A 163 5.36 7.60 1.85
C GLU A 163 4.70 7.51 3.24
N SER A 164 3.49 6.94 3.32
CA SER A 164 2.80 6.74 4.60
C SER A 164 3.52 5.76 5.53
N LEU A 165 4.20 4.75 4.97
CA LEU A 165 5.00 3.81 5.76
C LEU A 165 6.30 4.44 6.27
N LEU A 166 6.95 5.27 5.44
CA LEU A 166 8.21 5.92 5.80
C LEU A 166 7.99 7.07 6.80
N SER A 167 6.88 7.79 6.69
CA SER A 167 6.50 8.91 7.57
C SER A 167 5.57 8.50 8.74
N ALA A 168 5.43 7.20 9.00
CA ALA A 168 4.49 6.66 10.00
C ALA A 168 4.70 7.22 11.42
N ASP A 169 5.93 7.59 11.79
CA ASP A 169 6.24 8.21 13.10
C ASP A 169 5.80 9.68 13.20
N GLN A 170 5.66 10.38 12.07
CA GLN A 170 5.29 11.80 12.01
C GLN A 170 3.78 11.99 11.76
N VAL A 171 3.24 11.20 10.83
CA VAL A 171 1.84 11.32 10.37
C VAL A 171 0.91 10.44 11.22
N GLY A 172 1.47 9.44 11.90
CA GLY A 172 0.71 8.42 12.62
C GLY A 172 0.62 7.11 11.83
N ARG A 173 0.34 6.03 12.57
CA ARG A 173 0.25 4.68 12.00
C ARG A 173 -1.17 4.40 11.53
N TRP A 174 -1.38 4.24 10.22
CA TRP A 174 -2.71 4.08 9.61
C TRP A 174 -3.55 2.91 10.18
N TRP A 175 -2.91 1.91 10.79
CA TRP A 175 -3.59 0.76 11.42
C TRP A 175 -3.88 0.94 12.92
N ILE A 176 -3.50 2.07 13.52
CA ILE A 176 -3.79 2.42 14.91
C ILE A 176 -4.85 3.51 14.92
N ILE A 177 -6.04 3.15 15.40
CA ILE A 177 -7.18 4.08 15.55
C ILE A 177 -6.76 5.22 16.47
N GLY A 178 -6.89 6.47 16.00
CA GLY A 178 -6.58 7.67 16.76
C GLY A 178 -5.12 8.14 16.71
N SER A 179 -4.24 7.50 15.92
CA SER A 179 -2.85 7.92 15.78
C SER A 179 -2.58 8.91 14.65
N SER A 180 -3.55 9.16 13.76
CA SER A 180 -3.46 10.08 12.61
C SER A 180 -3.46 11.56 13.00
N TRP A 181 -2.54 11.98 13.88
CA TRP A 181 -2.05 13.36 14.00
C TRP A 181 -0.99 13.42 15.10
N SER A 182 0.30 13.44 14.74
CA SER A 182 1.39 13.81 15.69
C SER A 182 2.29 14.93 15.15
N GLY A 183 2.04 15.44 13.95
CA GLY A 183 2.88 16.42 13.25
C GLY A 183 2.65 17.92 13.55
N ALA A 184 2.10 18.30 14.71
CA ALA A 184 2.15 19.71 15.12
C ALA A 184 3.40 19.93 16.01
N PRO A 185 4.25 20.94 15.74
CA PRO A 185 5.32 21.28 16.67
C PRO A 185 4.70 21.63 18.01
N MET A 186 5.29 21.11 19.08
CA MET A 186 4.88 21.36 20.46
C MET A 186 4.76 22.87 20.72
N ILE A 187 3.54 23.39 20.70
CA ILE A 187 3.21 24.56 21.51
C ILE A 187 3.05 24.00 22.92
N ASN A 188 3.99 24.36 23.79
CA ASN A 188 3.83 24.29 25.22
C ASN A 188 2.46 24.86 25.57
N ASP A 189 1.51 24.01 25.94
CA ASP A 189 0.51 24.35 26.93
C ASP A 189 -0.12 23.08 27.51
N ALA A 190 0.22 22.85 28.76
CA ALA A 190 -0.48 21.93 29.64
C ALA A 190 -1.90 22.46 29.90
N ASN A 191 -2.84 22.22 28.98
CA ASN A 191 -4.27 22.09 29.21
C ASN A 191 -5.03 22.19 27.88
N SER A 192 -5.43 21.05 27.29
CA SER A 192 -6.74 20.94 26.64
C SER A 192 -6.99 19.50 26.16
N LYS A 193 -7.68 18.73 27.01
CA LYS A 193 -8.46 17.58 26.54
C LYS A 193 -9.64 18.12 25.75
N THR A 194 -9.47 18.39 24.47
CA THR A 194 -10.60 18.68 23.57
C THR A 194 -10.83 17.48 22.68
N GLN A 195 -11.42 16.43 23.27
CA GLN A 195 -12.23 15.51 22.50
C GLN A 195 -13.29 16.36 21.81
N GLN A 196 -13.28 16.44 20.48
CA GLN A 196 -14.43 16.88 19.71
C GLN A 196 -15.57 15.89 19.98
N LYS A 197 -16.32 16.13 21.05
CA LYS A 197 -17.67 15.62 21.20
C LYS A 197 -18.47 16.32 20.11
N LEU A 198 -18.68 15.62 18.99
CA LEU A 198 -19.83 15.87 18.14
C LEU A 198 -21.03 16.01 19.07
N HIS A 199 -21.64 17.19 19.06
CA HIS A 199 -22.70 17.56 19.96
C HIS A 199 -23.98 16.84 19.53
N VAL A 200 -24.02 15.52 19.71
CA VAL A 200 -25.25 14.74 19.53
C VAL A 200 -26.08 15.03 20.76
N GLY A 201 -27.04 15.95 20.61
CA GLY A 201 -27.98 16.33 21.67
C GLY A 201 -28.58 15.08 22.31
N LYS A 202 -28.64 15.07 23.65
CA LYS A 202 -29.23 14.03 24.53
C LYS A 202 -29.73 12.79 23.78
N VAL A 203 -28.81 11.93 23.35
CA VAL A 203 -29.20 10.66 22.72
C VAL A 203 -29.87 9.81 23.79
N ASN A 204 -31.15 9.54 23.60
CA ASN A 204 -31.95 8.70 24.48
C ASN A 204 -31.25 7.34 24.68
N SER A 205 -31.03 6.91 25.92
CA SER A 205 -30.35 5.65 26.28
C SER A 205 -30.96 4.43 25.56
N LYS A 206 -32.25 4.50 25.26
CA LYS A 206 -33.00 3.50 24.49
C LYS A 206 -32.51 3.33 23.05
N ILE A 207 -32.10 4.40 22.38
CA ILE A 207 -31.58 4.36 21.00
C ILE A 207 -30.19 3.73 20.98
N MET A 208 -29.37 4.01 22.00
CA MET A 208 -28.04 3.39 22.16
C MET A 208 -28.13 1.89 22.40
N GLU A 209 -29.14 1.41 23.14
CA GLU A 209 -29.39 -0.03 23.30
C GLU A 209 -29.84 -0.69 22.00
N LEU A 210 -30.70 -0.04 21.21
CA LEU A 210 -31.09 -0.53 19.89
C LEU A 210 -29.90 -0.62 18.94
N ALA A 211 -29.00 0.37 18.95
CA ALA A 211 -27.76 0.33 18.17
C ALA A 211 -26.89 -0.88 18.54
N ARG A 212 -26.78 -1.19 19.84
CA ARG A 212 -26.06 -2.40 20.32
C ARG A 212 -26.73 -3.69 19.87
N LYS A 213 -28.07 -3.78 19.96
CA LYS A 213 -28.83 -4.95 19.47
C LYS A 213 -28.64 -5.17 17.97
N GLN A 214 -28.53 -4.09 17.19
CA GLN A 214 -28.26 -4.11 15.75
C GLN A 214 -26.76 -4.26 15.41
N ARG A 215 -25.92 -4.65 16.37
CA ARG A 215 -24.47 -4.88 16.20
C ARG A 215 -23.69 -3.66 15.69
N MET A 216 -24.16 -2.44 15.97
CA MET A 216 -23.41 -1.20 15.72
C MET A 216 -22.35 -1.05 16.82
N ASN A 217 -21.19 -1.66 16.59
CA ASN A 217 -20.11 -1.80 17.58
C ASN A 217 -19.06 -0.69 17.53
N THR A 218 -18.99 0.11 16.46
CA THR A 218 -18.08 1.26 16.34
C THR A 218 -18.80 2.58 16.61
N ASP A 219 -18.07 3.58 17.09
CA ASP A 219 -18.64 4.91 17.40
C ASP A 219 -19.25 5.58 16.17
N ILE A 220 -18.61 5.41 15.00
CA ILE A 220 -19.13 5.90 13.72
C ILE A 220 -20.47 5.24 13.39
N ARG A 221 -20.56 3.91 13.48
CA ARG A 221 -21.82 3.18 13.20
C ARG A 221 -22.92 3.53 14.20
N ARG A 222 -22.59 3.71 15.47
CA ARG A 222 -23.53 4.18 16.49
C ARG A 222 -24.02 5.59 16.22
N SER A 223 -23.12 6.49 15.81
CA SER A 223 -23.47 7.87 15.47
C SER A 223 -24.42 7.92 14.27
N ILE A 224 -24.06 7.24 13.17
CA ILE A 224 -24.91 7.15 11.96
C ILE A 224 -26.28 6.56 12.32
N PHE A 225 -26.31 5.48 13.11
CA PHE A 225 -27.56 4.87 13.56
C PHE A 225 -28.42 5.84 14.40
N CYS A 226 -27.79 6.59 15.30
CA CYS A 226 -28.50 7.58 16.11
C CYS A 226 -29.04 8.72 15.25
N VAL A 227 -28.26 9.25 14.31
CA VAL A 227 -28.70 10.30 13.38
C VAL A 227 -29.91 9.80 12.58
N LEU A 228 -29.84 8.61 11.98
CA LEU A 228 -30.96 8.05 11.23
C LEU A 228 -32.22 7.83 12.08
N MET A 229 -32.07 7.41 13.34
CA MET A 229 -33.21 7.11 14.23
C MET A 229 -33.80 8.35 14.93
N THR A 230 -33.11 9.49 14.86
CA THR A 230 -33.53 10.75 15.51
C THR A 230 -33.85 11.86 14.52
N SER A 231 -33.66 11.63 13.22
CA SER A 231 -34.00 12.59 12.18
C SER A 231 -35.48 12.51 11.85
N GLU A 232 -36.09 13.66 11.56
CA GLU A 232 -37.53 13.75 11.29
C GLU A 232 -37.86 13.29 9.87
N ASP A 233 -36.99 13.62 8.91
CA ASP A 233 -37.11 13.20 7.52
C ASP A 233 -35.74 12.90 6.89
N PHE A 234 -35.75 12.54 5.60
CA PHE A 234 -34.53 12.15 4.88
C PHE A 234 -33.60 13.34 4.60
N LEU A 235 -34.12 14.58 4.51
CA LEU A 235 -33.34 15.79 4.27
C LEU A 235 -32.59 16.18 5.54
N ASP A 236 -33.27 16.15 6.69
CA ASP A 236 -32.69 16.37 8.02
C ASP A 236 -31.61 15.32 8.34
N ALA A 237 -31.85 14.05 8.02
CA ALA A 237 -30.85 12.99 8.15
C ALA A 237 -29.62 13.25 7.28
N PHE A 238 -29.82 13.69 6.04
CA PHE A 238 -28.75 14.01 5.11
C PHE A 238 -27.90 15.18 5.61
N GLU A 239 -28.53 16.28 6.03
CA GLU A 239 -27.82 17.45 6.58
C GLU A 239 -27.02 17.12 7.86
N LYS A 240 -27.58 16.27 8.73
CA LYS A 240 -26.90 15.84 9.97
C LYS A 240 -25.74 14.87 9.72
N LEU A 241 -25.75 14.11 8.63
CA LEU A 241 -24.65 13.20 8.26
C LEU A 241 -23.50 13.91 7.54
N LEU A 242 -23.75 15.09 6.96
CA LEU A 242 -22.72 15.91 6.31
C LEU A 242 -21.91 16.77 7.28
N LYS A 243 -22.39 16.96 8.52
CA LYS A 243 -21.70 17.67 9.60
C LYS A 243 -20.78 16.76 10.39
#